data_AF-A0A7V3VW32-F1
#
_entry.id   AF-A0A7V3VW32-F1
#
_cell.length_a   1.000
_cell.length_b   1.000
_cell.length_c   1.000
_cell.angle_alpha   90.00
_cell.angle_beta   90.00
_cell.angle_gamma   90.00
#
_symmetry.space_group_name_H-M   'P 1'
#
loop_
_entity.id
_entity.type
_entity.pdbx_description
1 polymer ?
#
loop_
_entity_poly.entity_id
_entity_poly.type
_entity_poly.pdbx_seq_one_letter_code
_entity_poly.pdbx_strand_id
1 'polypeptide(L)'
;MKYFIFILLFSTSLSFPIEISTPVGGFIHDKIFTLDIKDAPYLMKITFNGIPVIAKAQGSFTREMLASRGYNSIVVADYKNLQSSDHISFYADVPPTSLKIFLFWDTDNTDLDLHVKEPDGTECYYGHKDTPLGGRLDVDVTTGYGPEVYTMEYPNPGIYEILIHYYGGQELTEATVVAIMNEGTSKEKRTTFTMMLTKQDTTIYVGKVELK
;
A
#
# COMPACT_ATOMS: atom_id res chain seq x y z
N MET A 1 -52.94 19.90 34.32
CA MET A 1 -51.98 18.78 34.38
C MET A 1 -51.29 18.69 33.02
N LYS A 2 -50.04 19.14 32.90
CA LYS A 2 -49.29 19.12 31.63
C LYS A 2 -48.56 17.79 31.53
N TYR A 3 -48.90 16.96 30.55
CA TYR A 3 -48.17 15.74 30.24
C TYR A 3 -46.99 16.09 29.33
N PHE A 4 -45.77 15.84 29.80
CA PHE A 4 -44.56 15.85 28.97
C PHE A 4 -44.42 14.48 28.32
N ILE A 5 -44.48 14.44 27.00
CA ILE A 5 -44.14 13.25 26.21
C ILE A 5 -42.64 13.29 25.96
N PHE A 6 -41.91 12.33 26.53
CA PHE A 6 -40.52 12.06 26.15
C PHE A 6 -40.54 11.21 24.88
N ILE A 7 -40.14 11.79 23.75
CA ILE A 7 -39.87 11.03 22.52
C ILE A 7 -38.40 10.62 22.57
N LEU A 8 -38.14 9.35 22.87
CA LEU A 8 -36.84 8.73 22.69
C LEU A 8 -36.67 8.41 21.19
N LEU A 9 -35.95 9.27 20.47
CA LEU A 9 -35.50 8.98 19.12
C LEU A 9 -34.31 7.99 19.20
N PHE A 10 -34.57 6.72 18.95
CA PHE A 10 -33.51 5.77 18.62
C PHE A 10 -33.17 5.95 17.14
N SER A 11 -32.06 6.63 16.83
CA SER A 11 -31.46 6.55 15.50
C SER A 11 -30.69 5.24 15.40
N THR A 12 -31.31 4.20 14.84
CA THR A 12 -30.53 3.06 14.34
C THR A 12 -29.85 3.54 13.05
N SER A 13 -28.58 3.94 13.13
CA SER A 13 -27.77 4.06 11.92
C SER A 13 -27.68 2.66 11.32
N LEU A 14 -28.18 2.46 10.10
CA LEU A 14 -27.85 1.25 9.35
C LEU A 14 -26.33 1.29 9.10
N SER A 15 -25.57 0.46 9.82
CA SER A 15 -24.18 0.18 9.49
C SER A 15 -24.18 -1.01 8.52
N PHE A 16 -23.86 -0.76 7.26
CA PHE A 16 -23.58 -1.84 6.33
C PHE A 16 -22.21 -2.45 6.67
N PRO A 17 -22.04 -3.77 6.48
CA PRO A 17 -20.73 -4.40 6.66
C PRO A 17 -19.76 -3.88 5.59
N ILE A 18 -18.49 -3.75 5.95
CA ILE A 18 -17.42 -3.46 4.98
C ILE A 18 -17.47 -4.51 3.87
N GLU A 19 -17.33 -4.08 2.61
CA GLU A 19 -17.33 -4.97 1.45
C GLU A 19 -16.14 -4.65 0.53
N ILE A 20 -15.26 -5.62 0.32
CA ILE A 20 -14.28 -5.61 -0.76
C ILE A 20 -15.00 -6.00 -2.04
N SER A 21 -15.32 -5.01 -2.86
CA SER A 21 -16.06 -5.24 -4.10
C SER A 21 -15.14 -5.58 -5.27
N THR A 22 -13.89 -5.13 -5.25
CA THR A 22 -12.83 -5.57 -6.17
C THR A 22 -11.53 -5.77 -5.40
N PRO A 23 -10.77 -6.86 -5.64
CA PRO A 23 -11.06 -7.95 -6.57
C PRO A 23 -12.20 -8.84 -6.07
N VAL A 24 -12.93 -9.48 -6.99
CA VAL A 24 -14.03 -10.42 -6.68
C VAL A 24 -13.54 -11.84 -6.33
N GLY A 25 -12.24 -12.02 -6.14
CA GLY A 25 -11.59 -13.31 -5.96
C GLY A 25 -11.26 -14.03 -7.28
N GLY A 26 -10.87 -15.30 -7.19
CA GLY A 26 -10.64 -16.15 -8.37
C GLY A 26 -9.26 -15.96 -9.00
N PHE A 27 -9.20 -15.91 -10.33
CA PHE A 27 -7.95 -15.82 -11.09
C PHE A 27 -7.85 -14.47 -11.80
N ILE A 28 -6.70 -13.81 -11.67
CA ILE A 28 -6.36 -12.59 -12.41
C ILE A 28 -5.08 -12.78 -13.23
N HIS A 29 -4.99 -12.08 -14.37
CA HIS A 29 -3.80 -12.07 -15.23
C HIS A 29 -3.08 -10.70 -15.24
N ASP A 30 -3.73 -9.67 -14.71
CA ASP A 30 -3.16 -8.33 -14.64
C ASP A 30 -2.27 -8.18 -13.39
N LYS A 31 -1.09 -7.57 -13.57
CA LYS A 31 -0.14 -7.30 -12.48
C LYS A 31 -0.62 -6.19 -11.56
N ILE A 32 -1.32 -5.20 -12.11
CA ILE A 32 -1.91 -4.09 -11.35
C ILE A 32 -3.43 -4.30 -11.35
N PHE A 33 -4.04 -4.21 -10.17
CA PHE A 33 -5.48 -4.32 -10.00
C PHE A 33 -5.99 -3.20 -9.11
N THR A 34 -7.27 -2.89 -9.25
CA THR A 34 -7.96 -1.93 -8.37
C THR A 34 -8.51 -2.66 -7.15
N LEU A 35 -8.11 -2.23 -5.95
CA LEU A 35 -8.82 -2.53 -4.71
C LEU A 35 -9.94 -1.51 -4.56
N ASP A 36 -11.19 -1.98 -4.51
CA ASP A 36 -12.36 -1.14 -4.27
C ASP A 36 -13.16 -1.65 -3.06
N ILE A 37 -13.35 -0.79 -2.07
CA ILE A 37 -13.99 -1.09 -0.79
C ILE A 37 -15.21 -0.18 -0.64
N LYS A 38 -16.37 -0.79 -0.41
CA LYS A 38 -17.63 -0.13 -0.10
C LYS A 38 -17.92 -0.21 1.39
N ASP A 39 -18.77 0.71 1.83
CA ASP A 39 -19.14 0.91 3.24
C ASP A 39 -17.89 1.01 4.14
N ALA A 40 -16.84 1.62 3.59
CA ALA A 40 -15.55 1.75 4.25
C ALA A 40 -15.69 2.67 5.48
N PRO A 41 -15.20 2.24 6.67
CA PRO A 41 -15.27 3.05 7.87
C PRO A 41 -14.30 4.23 7.74
N TYR A 42 -14.45 5.24 8.61
CA TYR A 42 -13.60 6.42 8.56
C TYR A 42 -12.10 6.10 8.70
N LEU A 43 -11.75 5.08 9.49
CA LEU A 43 -10.39 4.61 9.66
C LEU A 43 -10.38 3.08 9.59
N MET A 44 -9.60 2.53 8.67
CA MET A 44 -9.49 1.09 8.45
C MET A 44 -8.05 0.62 8.44
N LYS A 45 -7.87 -0.66 8.75
CA LYS A 45 -6.64 -1.39 8.52
C LYS A 45 -6.82 -2.29 7.29
N ILE A 46 -6.01 -2.08 6.28
CA ILE A 46 -5.87 -2.97 5.13
C ILE A 46 -4.63 -3.84 5.37
N THR A 47 -4.75 -5.15 5.26
CA THR A 47 -3.62 -6.08 5.31
C THR A 47 -3.49 -6.76 3.96
N PHE A 48 -2.52 -6.34 3.16
CA PHE A 48 -2.25 -6.91 1.84
C PHE A 48 -1.05 -7.85 1.89
N ASN A 49 -1.26 -9.14 1.64
CA ASN A 49 -0.22 -10.18 1.70
C ASN A 49 0.62 -10.12 2.99
N GLY A 50 -0.03 -9.82 4.12
CA GLY A 50 0.59 -9.68 5.43
C GLY A 50 1.19 -8.30 5.74
N ILE A 51 1.14 -7.34 4.81
CA ILE A 51 1.60 -5.96 5.01
C ILE A 51 0.43 -5.11 5.52
N PRO A 52 0.46 -4.61 6.77
CA PRO A 52 -0.60 -3.76 7.29
C PRO A 52 -0.41 -2.30 6.86
N VAL A 53 -1.50 -1.66 6.47
CA VAL A 53 -1.59 -0.24 6.08
C VAL A 53 -2.82 0.36 6.73
N ILE A 54 -2.70 1.57 7.27
CA ILE A 54 -3.83 2.33 7.78
C ILE A 54 -4.32 3.23 6.65
N ALA A 55 -5.62 3.29 6.42
CA ALA A 55 -6.21 4.19 5.45
C ALA A 55 -7.46 4.87 6.02
N LYS A 56 -7.72 6.10 5.59
CA LYS A 56 -8.99 6.79 5.85
C LYS A 56 -9.89 6.73 4.62
N ALA A 57 -11.18 6.71 4.87
CA ALA A 57 -12.21 6.66 3.84
C ALA A 57 -13.46 7.41 4.28
N GLN A 58 -14.34 7.74 3.34
CA GLN A 58 -15.67 8.28 3.63
C GLN A 58 -16.73 7.49 2.87
N GLY A 59 -17.06 6.30 3.38
CA GLY A 59 -18.03 5.39 2.76
C GLY A 59 -17.46 4.53 1.62
N SER A 60 -16.42 4.98 0.92
CA SER A 60 -15.70 4.18 -0.06
C SER A 60 -14.19 4.45 -0.07
N PHE A 61 -13.43 3.48 -0.55
CA PHE A 61 -11.99 3.59 -0.77
C PHE A 61 -11.59 2.83 -2.03
N THR A 62 -10.77 3.46 -2.86
CA THR A 62 -10.27 2.86 -4.10
C THR A 62 -8.76 3.08 -4.20
N ARG A 63 -8.01 2.03 -4.56
CA ARG A 63 -6.55 2.10 -4.68
C ARG A 63 -6.02 1.10 -5.71
N GLU A 64 -5.07 1.54 -6.53
CA GLU A 64 -4.29 0.61 -7.36
C GLU A 64 -3.26 -0.13 -6.53
N MET A 65 -3.17 -1.44 -6.75
CA MET A 65 -2.33 -2.35 -5.99
C MET A 65 -1.56 -3.26 -6.96
N LEU A 66 -0.37 -3.69 -6.56
CA LEU A 66 0.44 -4.64 -7.33
C LEU A 66 0.22 -6.07 -6.83
N ALA A 67 -0.32 -6.94 -7.67
CA ALA A 67 -0.48 -8.35 -7.37
C ALA A 67 0.87 -9.07 -7.20
N SER A 68 0.88 -10.08 -6.33
CA SER A 68 1.96 -11.04 -6.19
C SER A 68 1.66 -12.28 -7.02
N ARG A 69 2.67 -12.86 -7.68
CA ARG A 69 2.48 -14.10 -8.42
C ARG A 69 1.97 -15.19 -7.47
N GLY A 70 0.91 -15.88 -7.88
CA GLY A 70 0.28 -16.92 -7.07
C GLY A 70 -0.76 -16.35 -6.11
N TYR A 71 -0.76 -16.84 -4.86
CA TYR A 71 -1.81 -16.54 -3.90
C TYR A 71 -1.66 -15.13 -3.30
N ASN A 72 -2.75 -14.38 -3.33
CA ASN A 72 -2.89 -13.07 -2.69
C ASN A 72 -4.04 -13.09 -1.68
N SER A 73 -3.91 -12.31 -0.62
CA SER A 73 -4.94 -12.13 0.40
C SER A 73 -5.00 -10.68 0.84
N ILE A 74 -6.23 -10.15 0.92
CA ILE A 74 -6.53 -8.81 1.40
C ILE A 74 -7.54 -8.94 2.52
N VAL A 75 -7.18 -8.44 3.70
CA VAL A 75 -8.09 -8.31 4.84
C VAL A 75 -8.31 -6.84 5.11
N VAL A 76 -9.57 -6.41 5.18
CA VAL A 76 -9.95 -5.05 5.57
C VAL A 76 -10.72 -5.14 6.88
N ALA A 77 -10.40 -4.29 7.85
CA ALA A 77 -11.12 -4.21 9.11
C ALA A 77 -11.25 -2.78 9.61
N ASP A 78 -12.34 -2.50 10.33
CA ASP A 78 -12.47 -1.26 11.13
C ASP A 78 -11.33 -1.19 12.14
N TYR A 79 -10.53 -0.12 12.07
CA TYR A 79 -9.36 0.07 12.92
C TYR A 79 -9.73 0.17 14.41
N LYS A 80 -10.90 0.74 14.74
CA LYS A 80 -11.29 1.01 16.14
C LYS A 80 -11.93 -0.20 16.80
N ASN A 81 -12.84 -0.86 16.09
CA ASN A 81 -13.73 -1.84 16.72
C ASN A 81 -13.46 -3.29 16.29
N LEU A 82 -12.70 -3.54 15.22
CA LEU A 82 -12.36 -4.87 14.67
C LEU A 82 -13.52 -5.86 14.44
N GLN A 83 -14.77 -5.46 14.71
CA GLN A 83 -15.97 -6.29 14.59
C GLN A 83 -16.54 -6.31 13.17
N SER A 84 -16.23 -5.29 12.36
CA SER A 84 -16.53 -5.29 10.94
C SER A 84 -15.25 -5.51 10.16
N SER A 85 -15.25 -6.55 9.33
CA SER A 85 -14.15 -6.89 8.45
C SER A 85 -14.66 -7.62 7.22
N ASP A 86 -13.85 -7.57 6.17
CA ASP A 86 -14.02 -8.40 4.99
C ASP A 86 -12.66 -8.98 4.59
N HIS A 87 -12.69 -10.11 3.88
CA HIS A 87 -11.50 -10.82 3.42
C HIS A 87 -11.74 -11.42 2.05
N ILE A 88 -10.85 -11.12 1.13
CA ILE A 88 -10.78 -11.78 -0.18
C ILE A 88 -9.42 -12.42 -0.39
N SER A 89 -9.43 -13.51 -1.16
CA SER A 89 -8.22 -14.11 -1.73
C SER A 89 -8.39 -14.38 -3.22
N PHE A 90 -7.29 -14.31 -3.95
CA PHE A 90 -7.26 -14.56 -5.38
C PHE A 90 -5.89 -15.10 -5.79
N TYR A 91 -5.84 -15.75 -6.95
CA TYR A 91 -4.63 -16.23 -7.58
C TYR A 91 -4.27 -15.31 -8.75
N ALA A 92 -3.04 -14.83 -8.81
CA ALA A 92 -2.54 -14.03 -9.93
C ALA A 92 -1.52 -14.81 -10.75
N ASP A 93 -1.83 -15.06 -12.02
CA ASP A 93 -0.87 -15.59 -12.99
C ASP A 93 -0.15 -14.45 -13.69
N VAL A 94 0.84 -13.89 -12.98
CA VAL A 94 1.65 -12.75 -13.42
C VAL A 94 3.14 -13.13 -13.39
N PRO A 95 4.00 -12.43 -14.15
CA PRO A 95 5.44 -12.66 -14.10
C PRO A 95 5.97 -12.57 -12.65
N PRO A 96 6.89 -13.48 -12.24
CA PRO A 96 7.51 -13.37 -10.94
C PRO A 96 8.36 -12.11 -10.88
N THR A 97 8.23 -11.34 -9.81
CA THR A 97 9.11 -10.20 -9.54
C THR A 97 10.05 -10.57 -8.40
N SER A 98 11.36 -10.60 -8.69
CA SER A 98 12.36 -11.04 -7.71
C SER A 98 12.71 -9.97 -6.68
N LEU A 99 12.52 -8.68 -7.00
CA LEU A 99 12.61 -7.58 -6.04
C LEU A 99 11.37 -6.67 -6.18
N LYS A 100 10.66 -6.46 -5.07
CA LYS A 100 9.60 -5.45 -4.94
C LYS A 100 9.94 -4.53 -3.77
N ILE A 101 9.68 -3.23 -3.92
CA ILE A 101 9.82 -2.26 -2.85
C ILE A 101 8.52 -1.47 -2.80
N PHE A 102 7.78 -1.64 -1.71
CA PHE A 102 6.56 -0.90 -1.45
C PHE A 102 6.87 0.28 -0.53
N LEU A 103 6.24 1.42 -0.77
CA LEU A 103 6.19 2.58 0.12
C LEU A 103 4.74 2.87 0.48
N PHE A 104 4.43 2.86 1.77
CA PHE A 104 3.14 3.27 2.32
C PHE A 104 3.36 4.40 3.33
N TRP A 105 2.31 5.17 3.63
CA TRP A 105 2.33 6.17 4.70
C TRP A 105 0.99 6.27 5.42
N ASP A 106 0.94 7.00 6.53
CA ASP A 106 -0.20 7.03 7.44
C ASP A 106 -1.07 8.29 7.35
N THR A 107 -0.75 9.18 6.42
CA THR A 107 -1.46 10.46 6.25
C THR A 107 -2.15 10.59 4.90
N ASP A 108 -3.31 11.25 4.94
CA ASP A 108 -4.11 11.59 3.77
C ASP A 108 -3.65 12.93 3.18
N ASN A 109 -3.81 13.10 1.87
CA ASN A 109 -3.34 14.28 1.11
C ASN A 109 -1.85 14.58 1.33
N THR A 110 -1.05 13.52 1.49
CA THR A 110 0.40 13.55 1.56
C THR A 110 0.94 12.81 0.36
N ASP A 111 1.94 13.41 -0.28
CA ASP A 111 2.60 12.93 -1.48
C ASP A 111 4.05 12.55 -1.14
N LEU A 112 4.35 11.26 -1.21
CA LEU A 112 5.67 10.70 -0.94
C LEU A 112 6.12 9.88 -2.14
N ASP A 113 7.21 10.29 -2.78
CA ASP A 113 7.78 9.57 -3.91
C ASP A 113 8.82 8.55 -3.44
N LEU A 114 8.74 7.35 -3.98
CA LEU A 114 9.73 6.29 -3.84
C LEU A 114 10.85 6.49 -4.87
N HIS A 115 12.07 6.58 -4.34
CA HIS A 115 13.29 6.65 -5.13
C HIS A 115 14.11 5.39 -4.86
N VAL A 116 14.46 4.67 -5.92
CA VAL A 116 15.31 3.47 -5.83
C VAL A 116 16.54 3.67 -6.70
N LYS A 117 17.71 3.73 -6.07
CA LYS A 117 18.99 3.80 -6.78
C LYS A 117 19.58 2.41 -6.92
N GLU A 118 19.80 2.01 -8.16
CA GLU A 118 20.23 0.70 -8.60
C GLU A 118 21.76 0.53 -8.53
N PRO A 119 22.30 -0.70 -8.67
CA PRO A 119 23.73 -0.96 -8.55
C PRO A 119 24.64 -0.19 -9.51
N ASP A 120 24.14 0.18 -10.70
CA ASP A 120 24.89 0.99 -11.67
C ASP A 120 24.85 2.51 -11.38
N GLY A 121 24.12 2.90 -10.32
CA GLY A 121 23.91 4.28 -9.91
C GLY A 121 22.69 4.95 -10.56
N THR A 122 21.97 4.26 -11.45
CA THR A 122 20.71 4.75 -12.02
C THR A 122 19.66 4.86 -10.94
N GLU A 123 18.86 5.93 -10.97
CA GLU A 123 17.74 6.13 -10.05
C GLU A 123 16.41 5.95 -10.77
N CYS A 124 15.55 5.08 -10.21
CA CYS A 124 14.15 4.92 -10.57
C CYS A 124 13.30 5.78 -9.66
N TYR A 125 12.45 6.64 -10.24
CA TYR A 125 11.52 7.52 -9.52
C TYR A 125 10.43 8.01 -10.48
N TYR A 126 9.50 8.84 -10.02
CA TYR A 126 8.38 9.37 -10.84
C TYR A 126 8.80 9.92 -12.22
N GLY A 127 9.92 10.65 -12.30
CA GLY A 127 10.45 11.23 -13.53
C GLY A 127 11.26 10.28 -14.41
N HIS A 128 11.59 9.09 -13.92
CA HIS A 128 12.36 8.06 -14.60
C HIS A 128 11.86 6.67 -14.18
N LYS A 129 10.66 6.33 -14.65
CA LYS A 129 9.90 5.15 -14.18
C LYS A 129 10.42 3.82 -14.69
N ASP A 130 11.18 3.80 -15.79
CA ASP A 130 11.77 2.58 -16.35
C ASP A 130 13.27 2.78 -16.49
N THR A 131 14.07 1.94 -15.84
CA THR A 131 15.53 2.05 -15.83
C THR A 131 16.20 1.11 -16.85
N PRO A 132 17.46 1.38 -17.26
CA PRO A 132 18.19 0.51 -18.18
C PRO A 132 18.44 -0.91 -17.65
N LEU A 133 18.51 -1.10 -16.33
CA LEU A 133 18.67 -2.43 -15.74
C LEU A 133 17.35 -3.21 -15.65
N GLY A 134 16.22 -2.58 -15.98
CA GLY A 134 14.89 -3.21 -15.98
C GLY A 134 14.09 -3.02 -14.69
N GLY A 135 14.48 -2.08 -13.83
CA GLY A 135 13.68 -1.61 -12.71
C GLY A 135 12.52 -0.73 -13.20
N ARG A 136 11.37 -0.83 -12.52
CA ARG A 136 10.15 -0.13 -12.91
C ARG A 136 9.39 0.43 -11.70
N LEU A 137 8.90 1.65 -11.78
CA LEU A 137 7.90 2.21 -10.84
C LEU A 137 6.51 1.89 -11.38
N ASP A 138 5.93 0.77 -10.94
CA ASP A 138 4.68 0.22 -11.49
C ASP A 138 3.42 0.88 -10.92
N VAL A 139 3.45 1.31 -9.65
CA VAL A 139 2.33 1.99 -9.00
C VAL A 139 2.85 3.25 -8.34
N ASP A 140 2.13 4.33 -8.55
CA ASP A 140 2.50 5.70 -8.20
C ASP A 140 1.23 6.42 -7.74
N VAL A 141 1.25 6.90 -6.50
CA VAL A 141 0.07 7.35 -5.77
C VAL A 141 0.38 8.68 -5.11
N THR A 142 -0.30 9.74 -5.54
CA THR A 142 -0.05 11.10 -5.04
C THR A 142 -1.08 11.57 -4.00
N THR A 143 -2.09 10.75 -3.70
CA THR A 143 -3.27 11.18 -2.93
C THR A 143 -3.24 10.82 -1.44
N GLY A 144 -2.31 9.97 -1.01
CA GLY A 144 -2.23 9.51 0.39
C GLY A 144 -2.10 7.99 0.53
N TYR A 145 -1.55 7.52 1.65
CA TYR A 145 -1.47 6.11 2.06
C TYR A 145 -0.63 5.15 1.20
N GLY A 146 -0.27 5.52 -0.03
CA GLY A 146 0.37 4.64 -0.99
C GLY A 146 -0.55 3.50 -1.49
N PRO A 147 0.02 2.43 -2.08
CA PRO A 147 1.46 2.25 -2.23
C PRO A 147 2.05 3.08 -3.37
N GLU A 148 3.32 3.44 -3.24
CA GLU A 148 4.22 3.41 -4.41
C GLU A 148 4.94 2.07 -4.48
N VAL A 149 5.17 1.57 -5.70
CA VAL A 149 5.75 0.24 -5.89
C VAL A 149 6.82 0.23 -6.98
N TYR A 150 8.06 0.02 -6.57
CA TYR A 150 9.16 -0.35 -7.46
C TYR A 150 9.20 -1.88 -7.63
N THR A 151 9.44 -2.34 -8.85
CA THR A 151 9.61 -3.76 -9.17
C THR A 151 10.80 -4.01 -10.07
N MET A 152 11.39 -5.20 -9.93
CA MET A 152 12.42 -5.70 -10.83
C MET A 152 12.32 -7.23 -10.94
N GLU A 153 12.05 -7.72 -12.15
CA GLU A 153 11.87 -9.16 -12.41
C GLU A 153 13.19 -9.91 -12.29
N TYR A 154 14.25 -9.36 -12.88
CA TYR A 154 15.59 -9.94 -12.94
C TYR A 154 16.62 -8.95 -12.37
N PRO A 155 16.67 -8.78 -11.04
CA PRO A 155 17.55 -7.81 -10.42
C PRO A 155 19.02 -8.18 -10.59
N ASN A 156 19.82 -7.19 -10.97
CA ASN A 156 21.26 -7.32 -11.02
C ASN A 156 21.84 -7.43 -9.60
N PRO A 157 22.90 -8.24 -9.38
CA PRO A 157 23.60 -8.26 -8.11
C PRO A 157 24.13 -6.88 -7.74
N GLY A 158 24.04 -6.54 -6.46
CA GLY A 158 24.52 -5.27 -5.92
C GLY A 158 23.57 -4.66 -4.90
N ILE A 159 23.85 -3.40 -4.59
CA ILE A 159 23.10 -2.62 -3.60
C ILE A 159 22.02 -1.82 -4.31
N TYR A 160 20.80 -1.90 -3.78
CA TYR A 160 19.69 -1.02 -4.12
C TYR A 160 19.47 -0.10 -2.93
N GLU A 161 19.76 1.19 -3.10
CA GLU A 161 19.53 2.22 -2.09
C GLU A 161 18.09 2.72 -2.22
N ILE A 162 17.42 2.85 -1.08
CA ILE A 162 16.01 3.26 -1.03
C ILE A 162 15.94 4.62 -0.36
N LEU A 163 15.32 5.56 -1.05
CA LEU A 163 15.08 6.92 -0.58
C LEU A 163 13.59 7.25 -0.73
N ILE A 164 13.15 8.21 0.06
CA ILE A 164 11.82 8.82 -0.08
C ILE A 164 12.02 10.30 -0.32
N HIS A 165 11.37 10.84 -1.35
CA HIS A 165 11.21 12.28 -1.50
C HIS A 165 9.86 12.69 -0.91
N TYR A 166 9.90 13.56 0.11
CA TYR A 166 8.69 14.10 0.70
C TYR A 166 8.24 15.33 -0.09
N TYR A 167 7.44 15.14 -1.13
CA TYR A 167 7.03 16.23 -2.02
C TYR A 167 6.16 17.28 -1.30
N GLY A 168 5.12 16.85 -0.58
CA GLY A 168 4.25 17.78 0.16
C GLY A 168 3.10 17.09 0.89
N GLY A 169 2.37 17.85 1.73
CA GLY A 169 1.19 17.33 2.44
C GLY A 169 1.10 17.78 3.89
N GLN A 170 0.90 16.82 4.80
CA GLN A 170 0.84 17.06 6.25
C GLN A 170 2.20 17.52 6.83
N GLU A 171 2.22 18.04 8.06
CA GLU A 171 3.51 18.41 8.69
C GLU A 171 4.30 17.19 9.17
N LEU A 172 3.60 16.08 9.48
CA LEU A 172 4.17 14.87 10.04
C LEU A 172 3.50 13.66 9.41
N THR A 173 4.31 12.71 8.92
CA THR A 173 3.83 11.41 8.47
C THR A 173 4.82 10.31 8.81
N GLU A 174 4.33 9.13 9.16
CA GLU A 174 5.12 7.91 9.22
C GLU A 174 5.09 7.22 7.86
N ALA A 175 6.25 7.00 7.27
CA ALA A 175 6.43 6.19 6.08
C ALA A 175 6.91 4.79 6.46
N THR A 176 6.36 3.77 5.79
CA THR A 176 6.79 2.39 5.90
C THR A 176 7.19 1.86 4.53
N VAL A 177 8.45 1.44 4.41
CA VAL A 177 8.99 0.77 3.23
C VAL A 177 9.09 -0.72 3.50
N VAL A 178 8.58 -1.54 2.58
CA VAL A 178 8.73 -3.00 2.62
C VAL A 178 9.42 -3.47 1.35
N ALA A 179 10.69 -3.87 1.49
CA ALA A 179 11.43 -4.53 0.43
C ALA A 179 11.25 -6.05 0.52
N ILE A 180 10.77 -6.67 -0.55
CA ILE A 180 10.50 -8.10 -0.66
C ILE A 180 11.36 -8.67 -1.78
N MET A 181 12.14 -9.69 -1.45
CA MET A 181 12.93 -10.46 -2.41
C MET A 181 12.35 -11.86 -2.55
N ASN A 182 12.29 -12.39 -3.78
CA ASN A 182 11.85 -13.75 -4.12
C ASN A 182 10.50 -14.14 -3.49
N GLU A 183 9.52 -13.23 -3.55
CA GLU A 183 8.19 -13.41 -2.97
C GLU A 183 7.52 -14.71 -3.46
N GLY A 184 6.85 -15.42 -2.56
CA GLY A 184 6.14 -16.67 -2.83
C GLY A 184 7.06 -17.90 -2.95
N THR A 185 8.36 -17.76 -2.71
CA THR A 185 9.33 -18.87 -2.77
C THR A 185 9.90 -19.21 -1.39
N SER A 186 10.56 -20.35 -1.26
CA SER A 186 11.30 -20.72 -0.04
C SER A 186 12.50 -19.81 0.27
N LYS A 187 12.87 -18.92 -0.67
CA LYS A 187 13.94 -17.93 -0.52
C LYS A 187 13.39 -16.52 -0.25
N GLU A 188 12.10 -16.40 0.02
CA GLU A 188 11.49 -15.10 0.30
C GLU A 188 12.20 -14.41 1.48
N LYS A 189 12.52 -13.13 1.30
CA LYS A 189 13.06 -12.28 2.36
C LYS A 189 12.36 -10.93 2.32
N ARG A 190 11.84 -10.51 3.47
CA ARG A 190 11.25 -9.18 3.67
C ARG A 190 12.15 -8.33 4.55
N THR A 191 12.26 -7.05 4.24
CA THR A 191 12.95 -6.06 5.07
C THR A 191 12.07 -4.82 5.15
N THR A 192 11.74 -4.43 6.38
CA THR A 192 10.86 -3.29 6.66
C THR A 192 11.68 -2.16 7.24
N PHE A 193 11.43 -0.95 6.75
CA PHE A 193 11.97 0.29 7.28
C PHE A 193 10.80 1.20 7.63
N THR A 194 10.88 1.89 8.76
CA THR A 194 9.87 2.86 9.20
C THR A 194 10.56 4.16 9.56
N MET A 195 10.00 5.28 9.13
CA MET A 195 10.58 6.60 9.33
C MET A 195 9.52 7.68 9.53
N MET A 196 9.77 8.57 10.48
CA MET A 196 9.00 9.80 10.62
C MET A 196 9.57 10.88 9.69
N LEU A 197 8.74 11.39 8.79
CA LEU A 197 9.06 12.48 7.88
C LEU A 197 8.41 13.77 8.40
N THR A 198 9.23 14.81 8.60
CA THR A 198 8.82 16.07 9.25
C THR A 198 9.06 17.31 8.41
N LYS A 199 9.69 17.16 7.24
CA LYS A 199 10.08 18.27 6.39
C LYS A 199 9.79 17.95 4.92
N GLN A 200 8.88 18.72 4.36
CA GLN A 200 8.52 18.67 2.94
C GLN A 200 9.67 19.21 2.07
N ASP A 201 9.63 18.87 0.79
CA ASP A 201 10.65 19.13 -0.22
C ASP A 201 12.05 18.65 0.23
N THR A 202 12.11 17.44 0.80
CA THR A 202 13.38 16.79 1.15
C THR A 202 13.42 15.33 0.75
N THR A 203 14.60 14.90 0.28
CA THR A 203 14.89 13.49 0.01
C THR A 203 15.65 12.89 1.17
N ILE A 204 15.17 11.77 1.68
CA ILE A 204 15.72 11.11 2.85
C ILE A 204 16.10 9.68 2.49
N TYR A 205 17.33 9.29 2.80
CA TYR A 205 17.78 7.90 2.69
C TYR A 205 17.11 7.04 3.76
N VAL A 206 16.42 6.00 3.33
CA VAL A 206 15.67 5.09 4.20
C VAL A 206 16.48 3.86 4.57
N GLY A 207 17.16 3.28 3.59
CA GLY A 207 17.85 2.02 3.77
C GLY A 207 18.34 1.44 2.46
N LYS A 208 18.74 0.17 2.52
CA LYS A 208 19.19 -0.55 1.34
C LYS A 208 18.87 -2.03 1.44
N VAL A 209 18.77 -2.67 0.29
CA VAL A 209 18.81 -4.12 0.16
C VAL A 209 19.97 -4.51 -0.74
N GLU A 210 20.53 -5.69 -0.48
CA GLU A 210 21.67 -6.22 -1.24
C GLU A 210 21.25 -7.56 -1.86
N LEU A 211 21.40 -7.65 -3.18
CA LEU A 211 21.25 -8.89 -3.92
C LEU A 211 22.62 -9.44 -4.29
N LYS A 212 22.79 -10.74 -4.08
CA LYS A 212 24.04 -11.47 -4.31
C LYS A 212 23.96 -12.33 -5.56
#